data_AF-K8X464-F1
#
_entry.id   AF-K8X464-F1
#
_cell.length_a   1.000
_cell.length_b   1.000
_cell.length_c   1.000
_cell.angle_alpha   90.00
_cell.angle_beta   90.00
_cell.angle_gamma   90.00
#
_symmetry.space_group_name_H-M   'P 1'
#
loop_
_entity.id
_entity.type
_entity.pdbx_description
1 polymer ?
#
loop_
_entity_poly.entity_id
_entity_poly.type
_entity_poly.pdbx_seq_one_letter_code
_entity_poly.pdbx_strand_id
1 'polypeptide(L)'
;AFGHEVNNKGFKVLPPYIRALQGDGLTIESLRQVYDELERRGLSAENALCGMGGGLLQQINRDTFNFGQKANAICINGEWKDIAKRPTG
;
A
#
# COMPACT_ATOMS: atom_id res chain seq x y z
N ALA A 1 -0.95 -9.82 32.44
CA ALA A 1 -1.59 -9.76 31.11
C ALA A 1 -2.87 -8.93 31.22
N PHE A 2 -3.21 -8.13 30.19
CA PHE A 2 -4.31 -7.14 30.26
C PHE A 2 -5.72 -7.71 29.98
N GLY A 3 -5.86 -8.99 29.60
CA GLY A 3 -7.14 -9.59 29.18
C GLY A 3 -7.49 -9.33 27.71
N HIS A 4 -8.61 -9.90 27.25
CA HIS A 4 -9.20 -9.67 25.92
C HIS A 4 -10.67 -10.09 25.90
N GLU A 5 -11.43 -9.55 24.95
CA GLU A 5 -12.74 -10.06 24.52
C GLU A 5 -12.62 -10.80 23.19
N VAL A 6 -13.63 -11.58 22.80
CA VAL A 6 -13.69 -12.20 21.47
C VAL A 6 -14.83 -11.57 20.69
N ASN A 7 -14.53 -10.97 19.55
CA ASN A 7 -15.56 -10.35 18.71
C ASN A 7 -16.42 -11.38 17.98
N ASN A 8 -17.46 -10.92 17.29
CA ASN A 8 -18.38 -11.78 16.53
C ASN A 8 -17.73 -12.56 15.36
N LYS A 9 -16.48 -12.26 15.01
CA LYS A 9 -15.68 -12.98 14.01
C LYS A 9 -14.73 -14.01 14.63
N GLY A 10 -14.72 -14.16 15.95
CA GLY A 10 -13.87 -15.13 16.64
C GLY A 10 -12.44 -14.65 16.94
N PHE A 11 -12.16 -13.35 16.79
CA PHE A 11 -10.83 -12.78 17.03
C PHE A 11 -10.73 -12.10 18.40
N LYS A 12 -9.57 -12.19 19.03
CA LYS A 12 -9.27 -11.58 20.32
C LYS A 12 -9.08 -10.07 20.17
N VAL A 13 -9.80 -9.28 20.97
CA VAL A 13 -9.75 -7.82 21.00
C VAL A 13 -9.24 -7.37 22.36
N LEU A 14 -8.23 -6.51 22.38
CA LEU A 14 -7.70 -5.88 23.59
C LEU A 14 -8.76 -5.01 24.26
N PRO A 15 -8.66 -4.78 25.59
CA PRO A 15 -9.53 -3.83 26.28
C PRO A 15 -9.63 -2.50 25.51
N PRO A 16 -10.80 -1.84 25.49
CA PRO A 16 -11.08 -0.73 24.58
C PRO A 16 -10.14 0.48 24.73
N TYR A 17 -9.47 0.60 25.88
CA TYR A 17 -8.50 1.64 26.20
C TYR A 17 -7.04 1.28 25.87
N ILE A 18 -6.77 0.15 25.18
CA ILE A 18 -5.42 -0.29 24.80
C ILE A 18 -5.38 -0.68 23.32
N ARG A 19 -4.44 -0.11 22.56
CA ARG A 19 -4.13 -0.50 21.16
C ARG A 19 -2.63 -0.45 20.92
N ALA A 20 -2.17 -1.12 19.87
CA ALA A 20 -0.78 -1.09 19.42
C ALA A 20 -0.64 -0.25 18.13
N LEU A 21 0.45 0.50 18.01
CA LEU A 21 0.82 1.22 16.79
C LEU A 21 2.17 0.70 16.30
N GLN A 22 2.19 0.08 15.11
CA GLN A 22 3.44 -0.23 14.42
C GLN A 22 3.80 0.95 13.52
N GLY A 23 4.90 1.64 13.83
CA GLY A 23 5.32 2.84 13.09
C GLY A 23 6.70 2.73 12.41
N ASP A 24 7.41 1.63 12.64
CA ASP A 24 8.79 1.48 12.18
C ASP A 24 8.89 0.58 10.95
N GLY A 25 9.67 1.02 9.95
CA GLY A 25 10.04 0.23 8.78
C GLY A 25 8.91 -0.29 7.89
N LEU A 26 7.68 0.23 7.99
CA LEU A 26 6.56 -0.30 7.22
C LEU A 26 6.64 0.06 5.73
N THR A 27 6.44 -0.95 4.89
CA THR A 27 6.21 -0.88 3.44
C THR A 27 4.84 -1.48 3.12
N ILE A 28 4.39 -1.42 1.86
CA ILE A 28 3.12 -2.04 1.45
C ILE A 28 3.16 -3.56 1.70
N GLU A 29 4.31 -4.20 1.49
CA GLU A 29 4.52 -5.63 1.68
C GLU A 29 4.52 -6.01 3.16
N SER A 30 5.27 -5.29 4.00
CA SER A 30 5.34 -5.62 5.43
C SER A 30 4.05 -5.29 6.17
N LEU A 31 3.28 -4.29 5.71
CA LEU A 31 1.92 -4.04 6.21
C LEU A 31 1.04 -5.28 6.09
N ARG A 32 1.07 -5.98 4.94
CA ARG A 32 0.29 -7.21 4.73
C ARG A 32 0.74 -8.31 5.68
N GLN A 33 2.05 -8.52 5.80
CA GLN A 33 2.62 -9.53 6.69
C GLN A 33 2.22 -9.33 8.16
N VAL A 34 2.12 -8.08 8.63
CA VAL A 34 1.65 -7.77 9.98
C VAL A 34 0.22 -8.27 10.19
N TYR A 35 -0.71 -7.96 9.28
CA TYR A 35 -2.10 -8.37 9.43
C TYR A 35 -2.32 -9.87 9.19
N ASP A 36 -1.55 -10.49 8.28
CA ASP A 36 -1.53 -11.93 8.10
C ASP A 36 -1.13 -12.65 9.40
N GLU A 37 -0.13 -12.10 10.12
CA GLU A 37 0.33 -12.68 11.38
C GLU A 37 -0.66 -12.43 12.53
N LEU A 38 -1.35 -11.29 12.55
CA LEU A 38 -2.45 -11.05 13.50
C LEU A 38 -3.57 -12.07 13.29
N GLU A 39 -3.98 -12.28 12.03
CA GLU A 39 -5.01 -13.25 11.67
C GLU A 39 -4.59 -14.67 12.08
N ARG A 40 -3.36 -15.09 11.74
CA ARG A 40 -2.81 -16.40 12.10
C ARG A 40 -2.82 -16.66 13.61
N ARG A 41 -2.66 -15.61 14.42
CA ARG A 41 -2.69 -15.68 15.90
C ARG A 41 -4.09 -15.56 16.50
N GLY A 42 -5.12 -15.33 15.67
CA GLY A 42 -6.48 -15.06 16.12
C GLY A 42 -6.61 -13.72 16.86
N LEU A 43 -5.77 -12.73 16.52
CA LEU A 43 -5.83 -11.38 17.04
C LEU A 43 -6.63 -10.50 16.08
N SER A 44 -7.55 -9.69 16.60
CA SER A 44 -8.34 -8.79 15.76
C SER A 44 -7.45 -7.70 15.17
N ALA A 45 -7.69 -7.37 13.90
CA ALA A 45 -7.11 -6.20 13.25
C ALA A 45 -7.42 -4.89 13.99
N GLU A 46 -8.51 -4.85 14.76
CA GLU A 46 -8.90 -3.72 15.61
C GLU A 46 -7.84 -3.36 16.66
N ASN A 47 -6.93 -4.28 16.98
CA ASN A 47 -5.89 -4.08 17.98
C ASN A 47 -4.71 -3.26 17.49
N ALA A 48 -4.53 -3.15 16.17
CA ALA A 48 -3.32 -2.61 15.56
C ALA A 48 -3.62 -1.47 14.59
N LEU A 49 -2.87 -0.38 14.75
CA LEU A 49 -2.77 0.73 13.82
C LEU A 49 -1.38 0.70 13.19
N CYS A 50 -1.26 1.20 11.97
CA CYS A 50 0.00 1.26 11.24
C CYS A 50 0.30 2.71 10.84
N GLY A 51 1.50 3.19 11.19
CA GLY A 51 2.04 4.47 10.76
C GLY A 51 3.12 4.25 9.71
N MET A 52 3.00 4.87 8.54
CA MET A 52 3.96 4.73 7.45
C MET A 52 4.53 6.09 7.06
N GLY A 53 5.86 6.24 7.15
CA GLY A 53 6.58 7.43 6.70
C GLY A 53 7.05 7.28 5.25
N GLY A 54 8.37 7.16 5.05
CA GLY A 54 8.99 7.05 3.73
C GLY A 54 8.46 5.89 2.88
N GLY A 55 8.06 4.76 3.49
CA GLY A 55 7.42 3.65 2.76
C GLY A 55 6.11 4.03 2.07
N LEU A 56 5.36 5.01 2.60
CA LEU A 56 4.13 5.49 2.00
C LEU A 56 4.38 6.63 1.00
N LEU A 57 5.25 7.58 1.36
CA LEU A 57 5.36 8.85 0.62
C LEU A 57 6.61 8.97 -0.28
N GLN A 58 7.63 8.13 -0.09
CA GLN A 58 8.94 8.30 -0.74
C GLN A 58 9.45 7.06 -1.49
N GLN A 59 9.00 5.85 -1.14
CA GLN A 59 9.40 4.62 -1.84
C GLN A 59 8.63 4.36 -3.14
N ILE A 60 7.50 5.04 -3.35
CA ILE A 60 6.73 5.00 -4.59
C ILE A 60 7.40 5.93 -5.62
N ASN A 61 7.54 5.47 -6.87
CA ASN A 61 8.20 6.23 -7.93
C ASN A 61 7.36 6.26 -9.23
N ARG A 62 7.83 7.02 -10.22
CA ARG A 62 7.16 7.19 -11.53
C ARG A 62 6.82 5.86 -12.20
N ASP A 63 7.70 4.88 -12.10
CA ASP A 63 7.56 3.58 -12.75
C ASP A 63 6.60 2.64 -12.01
N THR A 64 6.29 2.90 -10.74
CA THR A 64 5.29 2.11 -9.99
C THR A 64 3.95 2.01 -10.74
N PHE A 65 3.55 3.08 -11.44
CA PHE A 65 2.37 3.10 -12.31
C PHE A 65 2.69 3.32 -13.79
N ASN A 66 3.96 3.16 -14.18
CA ASN A 66 4.44 3.39 -15.55
C ASN A 66 4.02 4.77 -16.11
N PHE A 67 4.02 5.81 -15.28
CA PHE A 67 3.65 7.15 -15.72
C PHE A 67 4.65 7.62 -16.77
N GLY A 68 4.13 7.99 -17.95
CA GLY A 68 4.95 8.45 -19.06
C GLY A 68 4.15 9.32 -20.00
N GLN A 69 4.77 10.42 -20.42
CA GLN A 69 4.26 11.28 -21.48
C GLN A 69 5.07 11.01 -22.74
N LYS A 70 4.38 10.76 -23.85
CA LYS A 70 5.00 10.54 -25.16
C LYS A 70 4.25 11.37 -26.19
N ALA A 71 4.99 11.96 -27.12
CA ALA A 71 4.38 12.58 -28.29
C ALA A 71 3.64 11.49 -29.09
N ASN A 72 2.40 11.78 -29.46
CA ASN A 72 1.54 10.88 -30.23
C ASN A 72 1.17 11.46 -31.61
N ALA A 73 1.40 12.75 -31.85
CA ALA A 73 1.21 13.40 -33.14
C ALA A 73 2.17 14.58 -33.33
N ILE A 74 2.41 14.95 -34.59
CA ILE A 74 3.15 16.15 -34.99
C ILE A 74 2.40 16.86 -36.13
N CYS A 75 2.36 18.20 -36.11
CA CYS A 75 1.80 19.01 -37.20
C CYS A 75 2.92 19.52 -38.11
N ILE A 76 2.86 19.18 -39.40
CA ILE A 76 3.86 19.58 -40.41
C ILE A 76 3.10 20.25 -41.55
N ASN A 77 3.40 21.53 -41.83
CA ASN A 77 2.72 22.33 -42.87
C ASN A 77 1.19 22.35 -42.75
N GLY A 78 0.65 22.35 -41.52
CA GLY A 78 -0.79 22.35 -41.26
C GLY A 78 -1.44 20.97 -41.24
N GLU A 79 -0.70 19.89 -41.55
CA GLU A 79 -1.21 18.52 -41.52
C GLU A 79 -0.71 17.77 -40.28
N TRP A 80 -1.63 17.18 -39.53
CA TRP A 80 -1.31 16.31 -38.40
C TRP A 80 -0.91 14.91 -38.86
N LYS A 81 0.15 14.36 -38.27
CA LYS A 81 0.63 13.00 -38.50
C LYS A 81 0.81 12.28 -37.17
N ASP A 82 0.21 11.11 -37.04
CA ASP A 82 0.39 10.26 -35.87
C ASP A 82 1.83 9.74 -35.80
N ILE A 83 2.38 9.74 -34.60
CA ILE A 83 3.71 9.19 -34.31
C ILE A 83 3.63 8.26 -33.11
N ALA A 84 4.41 7.18 -33.15
CA ALA A 84 4.51 6.26 -32.04
C ALA A 84 5.91 5.66 -31.96
N LYS A 85 6.38 5.37 -30.74
CA LYS A 85 7.59 4.58 -30.52
C LYS A 85 7.24 3.09 -30.55
N ARG A 86 7.92 2.31 -31.40
CA ARG A 86 7.90 0.83 -31.38
C ARG A 86 9.28 0.31 -30.96
N PRO A 87 9.52 0.01 -29.67
CA PRO A 87 10.77 -0.57 -29.23
C PRO A 87 10.91 -1.97 -29.82
N THR A 88 12.04 -2.27 -30.48
CA THR A 88 12.45 -3.63 -30.82
C THR A 88 13.45 -4.07 -29.76
N GLY A 89 12.92 -4.63 -28.67
CA GLY A 89 13.69 -5.45 -27.73
C GLY A 89 13.72 -6.88 -28.22
#